data_AF-A0A6A6VL93-F1
#
_entry.id   AF-A0A6A6VL93-F1
#
_cell.length_a   1.000
_cell.length_b   1.000
_cell.length_c   1.000
_cell.angle_alpha   90.00
_cell.angle_beta   90.00
_cell.angle_gamma   90.00
#
_symmetry.space_group_name_H-M   'P 1'
#
loop_
_entity.id
_entity.type
_entity.pdbx_description
1 polymer ?
#
loop_
_entity_poly.entity_id
_entity_poly.type
_entity_poly.pdbx_seq_one_letter_code
_entity_poly.pdbx_strand_id
1 'polypeptide(L)'
;MEHWNIAHPLNQHWIAAPPSRETYIAPSTENPMMLEDESGRLRLTGHIVDDGHSYVTGCILAVLGTEQADGSFEVIATQCADLPRQPQRWEAEDSALTVAKKSRPNVKREKAGKLAIVSGLELTGSGDDDLSLDLLLEYLTGDACGSPEQTKASKISRLVIAGNSLAHSSPILSRDDFAARKAEMTKNKQYGYDASSYNATPAERLDTFLSQILPCLPITLLPGVSDPANVALPQQPLHPALFPKCRQWANPPTEMTTHGLDSVTNPWEGDIEGWRVVGTGGQNVDDLLKYVDDVTPLEAMEQMLRWRCIAPTAPDTLCKSSCKLSVRSH
;
A
#
# COMPACT_ATOMS: atom_id res chain seq x y z
N MET A 1 13.47 23.69 -13.66
CA MET A 1 14.67 22.83 -13.83
C MET A 1 15.27 22.36 -12.49
N GLU A 2 14.88 21.19 -11.99
CA GLU A 2 15.68 20.30 -11.11
C GLU A 2 14.85 19.02 -10.86
N HIS A 3 14.83 18.12 -11.84
CA HIS A 3 14.62 16.70 -11.55
C HIS A 3 15.91 16.22 -10.87
N TRP A 4 15.78 15.65 -9.68
CA TRP A 4 16.94 15.27 -8.87
C TRP A 4 17.74 14.17 -9.58
N ASN A 5 18.86 14.55 -10.15
CA ASN A 5 19.91 13.64 -10.54
C ASN A 5 20.70 13.26 -9.28
N ILE A 6 20.63 11.99 -8.88
CA ILE A 6 21.48 11.40 -7.83
C ILE A 6 22.99 11.50 -8.21
N ALA A 7 23.29 11.86 -9.47
CA ALA A 7 24.63 11.84 -10.05
C ALA A 7 25.51 13.09 -9.82
N HIS A 8 25.10 14.14 -9.09
CA HIS A 8 25.98 15.29 -8.81
C HIS A 8 25.77 15.92 -7.42
N PRO A 9 26.84 16.15 -6.61
CA PRO A 9 28.06 15.39 -6.40
C PRO A 9 27.97 14.52 -5.13
N LEU A 10 28.42 13.27 -5.23
CA LEU A 10 28.76 12.36 -4.12
C LEU A 10 30.02 12.84 -3.36
N ASN A 11 30.11 14.13 -3.04
CA ASN A 11 31.14 14.67 -2.18
C ASN A 11 30.63 14.67 -0.74
N GLN A 12 30.94 13.58 -0.04
CA GLN A 12 31.14 13.51 1.42
C GLN A 12 29.99 13.99 2.33
N HIS A 13 28.75 13.99 1.86
CA HIS A 13 27.59 14.19 2.72
C HIS A 13 26.66 13.01 2.50
N TRP A 14 26.48 12.19 3.54
CA TRP A 14 25.33 11.30 3.63
C TRP A 14 24.10 12.19 3.77
N ILE A 15 23.57 12.62 2.62
CA ILE A 15 22.47 13.59 2.57
C ILE A 15 21.25 12.89 3.15
N ALA A 16 20.75 13.42 4.26
CA ALA A 16 19.43 13.07 4.78
C ALA A 16 18.41 13.17 3.63
N ALA A 17 17.42 12.27 3.60
CA ALA A 17 16.43 12.26 2.54
C ALA A 17 15.89 13.68 2.28
N PRO A 18 15.77 14.10 1.00
CA PRO A 18 15.22 15.41 0.67
C PRO A 18 13.84 15.59 1.31
N PRO A 19 13.43 16.83 1.63
CA PRO A 19 12.13 17.06 2.27
C PRO A 19 11.01 16.52 1.37
N SER A 20 9.99 15.92 1.99
CA SER A 20 8.78 15.51 1.28
C SER A 20 8.16 16.74 0.62
N ARG A 21 7.99 16.69 -0.70
CA ARG A 21 7.29 17.74 -1.45
C ARG A 21 5.79 17.47 -1.39
N GLU A 22 5.02 18.54 -1.25
CA GLU A 22 3.56 18.49 -1.36
C GLU A 22 3.15 18.16 -2.81
N THR A 23 3.82 18.78 -3.79
CA THR A 23 3.63 18.50 -5.22
C THR A 23 4.94 18.57 -6.02
N TYR A 24 4.97 17.87 -7.14
CA TYR A 24 6.03 17.89 -8.15
C TYR A 24 5.67 18.74 -9.37
N ILE A 25 4.45 19.28 -9.42
CA ILE A 25 3.99 20.13 -10.52
C ILE A 25 4.69 21.48 -10.41
N ALA A 26 5.39 21.87 -11.48
CA ALA A 26 5.98 23.18 -11.58
C ALA A 26 4.91 24.18 -12.04
N PRO A 27 4.89 25.41 -11.50
CA PRO A 27 3.95 26.45 -11.93
C PRO A 27 4.21 26.99 -13.35
N SER A 28 5.25 26.49 -14.04
CA SER A 28 5.58 26.83 -15.42
C SER A 28 5.46 25.60 -16.34
N THR A 29 5.21 25.86 -17.62
CA THR A 29 5.13 24.91 -18.76
C THR A 29 6.43 24.11 -19.04
N GLU A 30 7.28 23.89 -18.04
CA GLU A 30 8.59 23.21 -18.15
C GLU A 30 8.55 21.72 -17.84
N ASN A 31 7.37 21.09 -17.75
CA ASN A 31 7.24 19.64 -17.55
C ASN A 31 6.87 18.95 -18.88
N PRO A 32 7.82 18.76 -19.83
CA PRO A 32 7.51 18.12 -21.10
C PRO A 32 7.18 16.64 -20.87
N MET A 33 6.03 16.21 -21.39
CA MET A 33 5.70 14.79 -21.43
C MET A 33 6.58 14.11 -22.49
N MET A 34 7.22 13.01 -22.11
CA MET A 34 8.08 12.22 -22.99
C MET A 34 7.57 10.78 -23.03
N LEU A 35 7.45 10.22 -24.23
CA LEU A 35 7.18 8.80 -24.43
C LEU A 35 8.52 8.07 -24.58
N GLU A 36 8.72 7.03 -23.79
CA GLU A 36 9.93 6.20 -23.80
C GLU A 36 9.60 4.77 -24.20
N ASP A 37 10.36 4.23 -25.15
CA ASP A 37 10.34 2.82 -25.54
C ASP A 37 11.77 2.25 -25.58
N GLU A 38 11.93 1.01 -26.05
CA GLU A 38 13.25 0.38 -26.18
C GLU A 38 14.17 1.07 -27.20
N SER A 39 13.61 1.85 -28.13
CA SER A 39 14.32 2.54 -29.20
C SER A 39 14.76 3.96 -28.80
N GLY A 40 14.06 4.63 -27.90
CA GLY A 40 14.42 5.97 -27.47
C GLY A 40 13.30 6.76 -26.81
N ARG A 41 13.44 8.09 -26.83
CA ARG A 41 12.51 9.03 -26.20
C ARG A 41 11.98 10.02 -27.22
N LEU A 42 10.66 10.22 -27.24
CA LEU A 42 9.97 11.19 -28.08
C LEU A 42 9.25 12.20 -27.21
N ARG A 43 9.40 13.49 -27.51
CA ARG A 43 8.67 14.56 -26.83
C ARG A 43 7.26 14.64 -27.38
N LEU A 44 6.25 14.58 -26.51
CA LEU A 44 4.85 14.69 -26.91
C LEU A 44 4.40 16.15 -26.88
N THR A 45 3.60 16.53 -27.87
CA THR A 45 2.98 17.86 -28.01
C THR A 45 1.51 17.72 -28.42
N GLY A 46 0.70 18.77 -28.19
CA GLY A 46 -0.68 18.84 -28.64
C GLY A 46 -1.69 18.93 -27.50
N HIS A 47 -2.93 19.29 -27.86
CA HIS A 47 -4.00 19.61 -26.92
C HIS A 47 -4.30 18.48 -25.91
N ILE A 48 -4.18 17.21 -26.28
CA ILE A 48 -4.42 16.08 -25.36
C ILE A 48 -3.38 16.04 -24.22
N VAL A 49 -2.17 16.53 -24.48
CA VAL A 49 -1.11 16.66 -23.48
C VAL A 49 -1.31 17.92 -22.64
N ASP A 50 -1.76 19.01 -23.28
CA ASP A 50 -1.91 20.33 -22.66
C ASP A 50 -3.22 20.50 -21.87
N ASP A 51 -4.31 19.83 -22.27
CA ASP A 51 -5.64 19.86 -21.64
C ASP A 51 -5.72 18.99 -20.37
N GLY A 52 -4.56 18.55 -19.86
CA GLY A 52 -4.45 18.05 -18.48
C GLY A 52 -4.94 16.61 -18.29
N HIS A 53 -4.85 15.74 -19.30
CA HIS A 53 -4.94 14.31 -19.01
C HIS A 53 -3.79 13.93 -18.06
N SER A 54 -4.16 13.62 -16.81
CA SER A 54 -3.29 13.39 -15.63
C SER A 54 -2.42 12.13 -15.74
N TYR A 55 -1.68 11.98 -16.84
CA TYR A 55 -0.70 10.91 -16.98
C TYR A 55 0.50 11.24 -16.10
N VAL A 56 0.92 10.24 -15.33
CA VAL A 56 2.13 10.32 -14.52
C VAL A 56 3.25 9.51 -15.17
N THR A 57 4.48 9.70 -14.70
CA THR A 57 5.59 8.84 -15.10
C THR A 57 5.29 7.36 -14.82
N GLY A 58 5.80 6.48 -15.68
CA GLY A 58 5.60 5.03 -15.60
C GLY A 58 4.22 4.52 -16.06
N CYS A 59 3.31 5.39 -16.47
CA CYS A 59 2.08 4.98 -17.16
C CYS A 59 2.39 4.38 -18.55
N ILE A 60 1.80 3.22 -18.84
CA ILE A 60 1.90 2.57 -20.15
C ILE A 60 0.66 2.93 -20.97
N LEU A 61 0.88 3.58 -22.11
CA LEU A 61 -0.18 4.13 -22.97
C LEU A 61 0.14 3.84 -24.44
N ALA A 62 -0.90 3.67 -25.26
CA ALA A 62 -0.78 3.72 -26.70
C ALA A 62 -1.07 5.17 -27.16
N VAL A 63 -0.21 5.69 -28.03
CA VAL A 63 -0.31 7.06 -28.55
C VAL A 63 -0.41 7.00 -30.07
N LEU A 64 -1.38 7.72 -30.64
CA LEU A 64 -1.56 7.90 -32.07
C LEU A 64 -1.30 9.37 -32.41
N GLY A 65 -0.50 9.62 -33.43
CA GLY A 65 -0.10 10.97 -33.79
C GLY A 65 0.82 11.03 -35.00
N THR A 66 1.39 12.21 -35.22
CA THR A 66 2.28 12.49 -36.34
C THR A 66 3.57 13.13 -35.85
N GLU A 67 4.69 12.67 -36.40
CA GLU A 67 6.00 13.29 -36.15
C GLU A 67 6.10 14.64 -36.86
N GLN A 68 6.53 15.67 -36.13
CA GLN A 68 6.78 17.00 -36.64
C GLN A 68 8.23 17.17 -37.08
N ALA A 69 8.49 18.19 -37.92
CA ALA A 69 9.83 18.44 -38.47
C ALA A 69 10.89 18.80 -37.41
N ASP A 70 10.47 19.19 -36.20
CA ASP A 70 11.34 19.49 -35.06
C ASP A 70 11.69 18.23 -34.21
N GLY A 71 11.17 17.06 -34.59
CA GLY A 71 11.34 15.80 -33.86
C GLY A 71 10.40 15.63 -32.67
N SER A 72 9.42 16.52 -32.50
CA SER A 72 8.32 16.32 -31.55
C SER A 72 7.20 15.46 -32.17
N PHE A 73 6.38 14.85 -31.32
CA PHE A 73 5.29 13.98 -31.74
C PHE A 73 3.95 14.61 -31.33
N GLU A 74 3.18 15.04 -32.34
CA GLU A 74 1.87 15.65 -32.15
C GLU A 74 0.81 14.59 -31.90
N VAL A 75 0.21 14.60 -30.71
CA VAL A 75 -0.73 13.58 -30.25
C VAL A 75 -2.13 13.87 -30.77
N ILE A 76 -2.69 12.93 -31.52
CA ILE A 76 -4.07 12.95 -32.03
C ILE A 76 -5.01 12.17 -31.09
N ALA A 77 -4.53 11.06 -30.52
CA ALA A 77 -5.31 10.25 -29.58
C ALA A 77 -4.40 9.42 -28.65
N THR A 78 -4.90 9.14 -27.45
CA THR A 78 -4.27 8.23 -26.48
C THR A 78 -5.24 7.12 -26.07
N GLN A 79 -4.71 5.95 -25.75
CA GLN A 79 -5.49 4.82 -25.25
C GLN A 79 -4.72 4.11 -24.13
N CYS A 80 -5.37 3.92 -22.98
CA CYS A 80 -4.85 3.09 -21.89
C CYS A 80 -5.37 1.65 -22.00
N ALA A 81 -4.78 0.72 -21.24
CA ALA A 81 -5.16 -0.69 -21.23
C ALA A 81 -6.62 -0.94 -20.77
N ASP A 82 -7.18 0.02 -20.02
CA ASP A 82 -8.51 -0.01 -19.41
C ASP A 82 -8.72 -1.19 -18.45
N LEU A 83 -9.91 -1.38 -17.90
CA LEU A 83 -10.17 -2.40 -16.88
C LEU A 83 -9.91 -3.84 -17.40
N PRO A 84 -9.31 -4.73 -16.59
CA PRO A 84 -9.19 -6.14 -16.93
C PRO A 84 -10.56 -6.85 -16.80
N ARG A 85 -10.67 -8.06 -17.36
CA ARG A 85 -11.87 -8.89 -17.17
C ARG A 85 -12.09 -9.13 -15.67
N GLN A 86 -13.28 -8.79 -15.18
CA GLN A 86 -13.69 -9.09 -13.81
C GLN A 86 -14.23 -10.53 -13.73
N PRO A 87 -13.61 -11.42 -12.93
CA PRO A 87 -14.13 -12.78 -12.73
C PRO A 87 -15.45 -12.75 -11.97
N GLN A 88 -16.33 -13.73 -12.23
CA GLN A 88 -17.53 -13.90 -11.42
C GLN A 88 -17.16 -14.39 -10.02
N ARG A 89 -18.00 -14.08 -9.03
CA ARG A 89 -17.81 -14.54 -7.66
C ARG A 89 -17.65 -16.06 -7.64
N TRP A 90 -16.60 -16.55 -6.96
CA TRP A 90 -16.21 -17.96 -6.87
C TRP A 90 -15.63 -18.61 -8.14
N GLU A 91 -15.46 -17.87 -9.24
CA GLU A 91 -14.91 -18.42 -10.48
C GLU A 91 -13.51 -19.01 -10.29
N ALA A 92 -12.67 -18.36 -9.48
CA ALA A 92 -11.32 -18.83 -9.17
C ALA A 92 -11.34 -20.18 -8.44
N GLU A 93 -12.16 -20.31 -7.40
CA GLU A 93 -12.32 -21.55 -6.65
C GLU A 93 -12.91 -22.67 -7.51
N ASP A 94 -13.94 -22.35 -8.32
CA ASP A 94 -14.54 -23.31 -9.25
C ASP A 94 -13.54 -23.81 -10.30
N SER A 95 -12.69 -22.90 -10.79
CA SER A 95 -11.62 -23.24 -11.73
C SER A 95 -10.56 -24.13 -11.07
N ALA A 96 -10.12 -23.79 -9.85
CA ALA A 96 -9.16 -24.58 -9.09
C ALA A 96 -9.69 -26.00 -8.78
N LEU A 97 -10.97 -26.13 -8.40
CA LEU A 97 -11.62 -27.43 -8.18
C LEU A 97 -11.68 -28.26 -9.46
N THR A 98 -11.99 -27.62 -10.59
CA THR A 98 -12.04 -28.27 -11.91
C THR A 98 -10.67 -28.81 -12.31
N VAL A 99 -9.60 -28.01 -12.14
CA VAL A 99 -8.21 -28.43 -12.39
C VAL A 99 -7.82 -29.59 -11.48
N ALA A 100 -8.20 -29.52 -10.19
CA ALA A 100 -7.97 -30.58 -9.21
C ALA A 100 -8.84 -31.84 -9.41
N LYS A 101 -9.71 -31.88 -10.43
CA LYS A 101 -10.70 -32.94 -10.68
C LYS A 101 -11.58 -33.26 -9.46
N LYS A 102 -11.82 -32.27 -8.60
CA LYS A 102 -12.71 -32.39 -7.44
C LYS A 102 -14.11 -31.92 -7.83
N SER A 103 -15.13 -32.66 -7.41
CA SER A 103 -16.53 -32.23 -7.61
C SER A 103 -16.78 -30.95 -6.83
N ARG A 104 -17.57 -30.04 -7.42
CA ARG A 104 -18.08 -28.87 -6.71
C ARG A 104 -18.80 -29.34 -5.44
N PRO A 105 -18.49 -28.79 -4.27
CA PRO A 105 -19.22 -29.14 -3.06
C PRO A 105 -20.70 -28.78 -3.26
N ASN A 106 -21.61 -29.70 -2.98
CA ASN A 106 -23.06 -29.47 -3.06
C ASN A 106 -23.59 -28.60 -1.90
N VAL A 107 -22.68 -27.90 -1.21
CA VAL A 107 -22.97 -27.00 -0.10
C VAL A 107 -23.46 -25.69 -0.69
N LYS A 108 -24.66 -25.25 -0.28
CA LYS A 108 -25.13 -23.90 -0.61
C LYS A 108 -24.09 -22.91 -0.11
N ARG A 109 -23.42 -22.23 -1.04
CA ARG A 109 -22.48 -21.15 -0.72
C ARG A 109 -23.18 -20.16 0.21
N GLU A 110 -22.55 -19.89 1.35
CA GLU A 110 -23.14 -19.04 2.37
C GLU A 110 -23.30 -17.60 1.85
N LYS A 111 -24.21 -16.84 2.49
CA LYS A 111 -24.36 -15.42 2.16
C LYS A 111 -23.06 -14.71 2.51
N ALA A 112 -22.65 -13.76 1.67
CA ALA A 112 -21.44 -12.99 1.95
C ALA A 112 -21.60 -12.22 3.27
N GLY A 113 -20.59 -12.30 4.11
CA GLY A 113 -20.39 -11.42 5.24
C GLY A 113 -19.99 -10.01 4.81
N LYS A 114 -19.68 -9.18 5.79
CA LYS A 114 -19.12 -7.84 5.62
C LYS A 114 -17.63 -7.88 5.90
N LEU A 115 -16.89 -7.05 5.19
CA LEU A 115 -15.48 -6.80 5.46
C LEU A 115 -15.35 -5.50 6.27
N ALA A 116 -14.69 -5.57 7.42
CA ALA A 116 -14.26 -4.38 8.15
C ALA A 116 -12.87 -3.99 7.65
N ILE A 117 -12.68 -2.72 7.30
CA ILE A 117 -11.38 -2.19 6.83
C ILE A 117 -11.01 -1.04 7.74
N VAL A 118 -9.81 -1.10 8.30
CA VAL A 118 -9.23 -0.06 9.15
C VAL A 118 -7.80 0.20 8.67
N SER A 119 -7.31 1.42 8.77
CA SER A 119 -5.96 1.82 8.39
C SER A 119 -5.52 2.98 9.26
N GLY A 120 -4.21 3.17 9.45
CA GLY A 120 -3.72 4.30 10.24
C GLY A 120 -4.15 4.21 11.71
N LEU A 121 -3.95 3.03 12.33
CA LEU A 121 -4.12 2.89 13.78
C LEU A 121 -3.08 3.71 14.53
N GLU A 122 -1.91 3.91 13.91
CA GLU A 122 -0.81 4.76 14.40
C GLU A 122 -0.53 4.58 15.89
N LEU A 123 -0.57 3.33 16.36
CA LEU A 123 -0.41 3.03 17.78
C LEU A 123 0.91 3.60 18.29
N THR A 124 0.80 4.51 19.24
CA THR A 124 1.93 5.09 19.95
C THR A 124 2.13 4.39 21.29
N GLY A 125 3.28 4.63 21.92
CA GLY A 125 3.53 4.19 23.31
C GLY A 125 2.77 5.01 24.36
N SER A 126 2.10 6.10 23.95
CA SER A 126 1.29 7.00 24.77
C SER A 126 -0.19 6.63 24.68
N GLY A 127 -0.94 6.67 25.79
CA GLY A 127 -2.33 6.22 25.88
C GLY A 127 -3.39 7.16 25.27
N ASP A 128 -3.00 8.07 24.38
CA ASP A 128 -3.89 9.14 23.90
C ASP A 128 -4.96 8.62 22.91
N ASP A 129 -4.73 7.47 22.26
CA ASP A 129 -5.65 6.85 21.28
C ASP A 129 -6.51 5.72 21.87
N ASP A 130 -6.47 5.49 23.19
CA ASP A 130 -7.06 4.30 23.80
C ASP A 130 -8.60 4.24 23.63
N LEU A 131 -9.32 5.37 23.72
CA LEU A 131 -10.79 5.34 23.72
C LEU A 131 -11.41 4.93 22.37
N SER A 132 -10.91 5.45 21.25
CA SER A 132 -11.47 5.14 19.93
C SER A 132 -11.21 3.67 19.55
N LEU A 133 -10.05 3.16 19.93
CA LEU A 133 -9.64 1.78 19.74
C LEU A 133 -10.41 0.82 20.64
N ASP A 134 -10.64 1.19 21.90
CA ASP A 134 -11.48 0.43 22.82
C ASP A 134 -12.92 0.34 22.30
N LEU A 135 -13.49 1.46 21.82
CA LEU A 135 -14.82 1.45 21.20
C LEU A 135 -14.90 0.61 19.92
N LEU A 136 -13.85 0.65 19.09
CA LEU A 136 -13.74 -0.21 17.91
C LEU A 136 -13.68 -1.69 18.32
N LEU A 137 -12.89 -1.99 19.35
CA LEU A 137 -12.74 -3.34 19.88
C LEU A 137 -14.08 -3.87 20.39
N GLU A 138 -14.77 -3.13 21.25
CA GLU A 138 -16.09 -3.51 21.77
C GLU A 138 -17.13 -3.67 20.65
N TYR A 139 -17.06 -2.86 19.60
CA TYR A 139 -17.94 -3.00 18.43
C TYR A 139 -17.67 -4.28 17.64
N LEU A 140 -16.39 -4.62 17.42
CA LEU A 140 -15.99 -5.81 16.67
C LEU A 140 -16.21 -7.11 17.46
N THR A 141 -16.04 -7.10 18.78
CA THR A 141 -16.36 -8.24 19.64
C THR A 141 -17.86 -8.41 19.87
N GLY A 142 -18.65 -7.35 19.64
CA GLY A 142 -20.09 -7.32 19.86
C GLY A 142 -20.50 -6.99 21.31
N ASP A 143 -19.56 -6.52 22.13
CA ASP A 143 -19.82 -6.07 23.50
C ASP A 143 -20.47 -4.67 23.53
N ALA A 144 -20.29 -3.88 22.48
CA ALA A 144 -20.91 -2.57 22.34
C ALA A 144 -22.37 -2.63 21.82
N CYS A 145 -23.12 -1.60 22.17
CA CYS A 145 -24.48 -1.30 21.67
C CYS A 145 -25.55 -2.36 22.03
N GLY A 146 -26.75 -2.21 21.45
CA GLY A 146 -27.86 -3.14 21.66
C GLY A 146 -27.92 -4.26 20.62
N SER A 147 -28.87 -5.19 20.82
CA SER A 147 -29.14 -6.32 19.92
C SER A 147 -29.18 -6.00 18.40
N PRO A 148 -29.78 -4.88 17.93
CA PRO A 148 -29.80 -4.62 16.48
C PRO A 148 -28.42 -4.33 15.90
N GLU A 149 -27.55 -3.61 16.62
CA GLU A 149 -26.17 -3.33 16.21
C GLU A 149 -25.29 -4.57 16.32
N GLN A 150 -25.44 -5.35 17.38
CA GLN A 150 -24.75 -6.64 17.55
C GLN A 150 -25.05 -7.60 16.38
N THR A 151 -26.29 -7.64 15.90
CA THR A 151 -26.67 -8.43 14.71
C THR A 151 -26.04 -7.90 13.42
N LYS A 152 -25.64 -6.62 13.37
CA LYS A 152 -24.88 -6.07 12.24
C LYS A 152 -23.40 -6.42 12.34
N ALA A 153 -22.83 -6.35 13.54
CA ALA A 153 -21.44 -6.71 13.83
C ALA A 153 -21.18 -8.21 13.60
N SER A 154 -22.12 -9.07 14.00
CA SER A 154 -22.03 -10.53 13.79
C SER A 154 -22.00 -10.95 12.30
N LYS A 155 -22.29 -10.04 11.37
CA LYS A 155 -22.19 -10.28 9.92
C LYS A 155 -20.81 -9.93 9.38
N ILE A 156 -19.93 -9.31 10.17
CA ILE A 156 -18.56 -9.04 9.78
C ILE A 156 -17.82 -10.37 9.79
N SER A 157 -17.27 -10.76 8.65
CA SER A 157 -16.57 -12.04 8.50
C SER A 157 -15.05 -11.92 8.60
N ARG A 158 -14.50 -10.72 8.35
CA ARG A 158 -13.07 -10.47 8.45
C ARG A 158 -12.77 -8.99 8.73
N LEU A 159 -11.67 -8.76 9.45
CA LEU A 159 -11.05 -7.44 9.61
C LEU A 159 -9.79 -7.36 8.72
N VAL A 160 -9.64 -6.26 7.99
CA VAL A 160 -8.43 -5.93 7.23
C VAL A 160 -7.83 -4.66 7.81
N ILE A 161 -6.57 -4.74 8.23
CA ILE A 161 -5.78 -3.60 8.70
C ILE A 161 -4.83 -3.22 7.57
N ALA A 162 -5.12 -2.12 6.88
CA ALA A 162 -4.42 -1.65 5.70
C ALA A 162 -3.32 -0.63 6.03
N GLY A 163 -2.24 -1.11 6.65
CA GLY A 163 -1.03 -0.33 6.89
C GLY A 163 -1.12 0.76 7.97
N ASN A 164 0.05 1.26 8.35
CA ASN A 164 0.27 2.28 9.37
C ASN A 164 -0.33 1.87 10.72
N SER A 165 0.00 0.65 11.15
CA SER A 165 -0.50 0.09 12.41
C SER A 165 0.26 0.65 13.61
N LEU A 166 1.56 0.90 13.45
CA LEU A 166 2.44 1.44 14.48
C LEU A 166 2.94 2.83 14.08
N ALA A 167 2.99 3.75 15.05
CA ALA A 167 3.66 5.03 14.86
C ALA A 167 5.18 4.87 15.08
N HIS A 168 5.98 5.44 14.18
CA HIS A 168 7.46 5.53 14.29
C HIS A 168 8.22 4.19 14.50
N SER A 169 7.70 3.08 13.97
CA SER A 169 8.35 1.76 14.07
C SER A 169 9.11 1.37 12.79
N SER A 170 9.12 2.25 11.80
CA SER A 170 9.88 2.07 10.57
C SER A 170 11.38 2.09 10.83
N PRO A 171 12.17 1.25 10.13
CA PRO A 171 13.63 1.22 10.28
C PRO A 171 14.28 2.54 9.83
N ILE A 172 13.59 3.31 8.98
CA ILE A 172 13.99 4.64 8.57
C ILE A 172 13.17 5.64 9.39
N LEU A 173 13.86 6.46 10.18
CA LEU A 173 13.24 7.56 10.92
C LEU A 173 12.79 8.65 9.95
N SER A 174 11.67 9.31 10.28
CA SER A 174 11.30 10.54 9.59
C SER A 174 12.41 11.59 9.76
N ARG A 175 12.44 12.60 8.88
CA ARG A 175 13.45 13.66 8.98
C ARG A 175 13.36 14.43 10.30
N ASP A 176 12.15 14.70 10.77
CA ASP A 176 11.93 15.44 12.02
C ASP A 176 12.41 14.60 13.21
N ASP A 177 12.12 13.30 13.19
CA ASP A 177 12.63 12.35 14.19
C ASP A 177 14.16 12.21 14.11
N PHE A 178 14.72 12.19 12.90
CA PHE A 178 16.16 12.15 12.69
C PHE A 178 16.84 13.44 13.16
N ALA A 179 16.24 14.60 12.91
CA ALA A 179 16.74 15.90 13.35
C ALA A 179 16.68 16.03 14.88
N ALA A 180 15.59 15.59 15.49
CA ALA A 180 15.44 15.50 16.94
C ALA A 180 16.49 14.56 17.55
N ARG A 181 16.63 13.33 17.02
CA ARG A 181 17.64 12.37 17.48
C ARG A 181 19.07 12.85 17.25
N LYS A 182 19.35 13.54 16.15
CA LYS A 182 20.66 14.14 15.89
C LYS A 182 20.96 15.26 16.90
N ALA A 183 19.98 16.07 17.25
CA ALA A 183 20.12 17.10 18.28
C ALA A 183 20.39 16.47 19.67
N GLU A 184 19.76 15.34 19.98
CA GLU A 184 20.01 14.56 21.21
C GLU A 184 21.37 13.87 21.22
N MET A 185 21.76 13.20 20.14
CA MET A 185 23.08 12.56 20.00
C MET A 185 24.23 13.58 20.10
N THR A 186 24.02 14.79 19.58
CA THR A 186 25.01 15.89 19.69
C THR A 186 25.16 16.38 21.13
N LYS A 187 24.10 16.30 21.94
CA LYS A 187 24.16 16.61 23.39
C LYS A 187 24.85 15.52 24.20
N ASN A 188 24.66 14.25 23.85
CA ASN A 188 25.14 13.11 24.66
C ASN A 188 26.47 12.50 24.20
N LYS A 189 27.11 12.99 23.13
CA LYS A 189 28.40 12.48 22.58
C LYS A 189 28.45 10.95 22.43
N GLN A 190 27.32 10.33 22.13
CA GLN A 190 27.20 8.89 22.00
C GLN A 190 27.08 8.55 20.50
N TYR A 191 28.16 8.01 19.94
CA TYR A 191 28.20 7.52 18.55
C TYR A 191 28.00 6.01 18.57
N GLY A 192 26.88 5.53 18.05
CA GLY A 192 26.55 4.12 17.98
C GLY A 192 25.04 3.88 17.85
N TYR A 193 24.65 2.70 17.39
CA TYR A 193 23.27 2.23 17.42
C TYR A 193 22.85 2.06 18.88
N ASP A 194 22.02 2.97 19.36
CA ASP A 194 21.55 2.94 20.75
C ASP A 194 20.31 2.06 20.88
N ALA A 195 20.51 0.85 21.40
CA ALA A 195 19.44 -0.11 21.69
C ALA A 195 18.42 0.43 22.72
N SER A 196 18.75 1.49 23.48
CA SER A 196 17.82 2.14 24.40
C SER A 196 16.78 3.04 23.73
N SER A 197 16.95 3.34 22.43
CA SER A 197 15.99 4.11 21.62
C SER A 197 14.88 3.25 21.00
N TYR A 198 14.91 1.93 21.23
CA TYR A 198 13.88 1.00 20.80
C TYR A 198 12.76 0.98 21.83
N ASN A 199 11.58 1.43 21.43
CA ASN A 199 10.38 1.33 22.24
C ASN A 199 9.54 0.13 21.78
N ALA A 200 9.49 -0.93 22.58
CA ALA A 200 8.68 -2.12 22.29
C ALA A 200 7.18 -1.91 22.55
N THR A 201 6.82 -0.88 23.34
CA THR A 201 5.44 -0.67 23.80
C THR A 201 4.40 -0.54 22.69
N PRO A 202 4.65 0.09 21.52
CA PRO A 202 3.68 0.13 20.44
C PRO A 202 3.36 -1.25 19.88
N ALA A 203 4.39 -2.08 19.67
CA ALA A 203 4.22 -3.45 19.16
C ALA A 203 3.49 -4.34 20.19
N GLU A 204 3.80 -4.21 21.48
CA GLU A 204 3.10 -4.93 22.55
C GLU A 204 1.63 -4.53 22.67
N ARG A 205 1.30 -3.25 22.45
CA ARG A 205 -0.08 -2.76 22.42
C ARG A 205 -0.83 -3.30 21.22
N LEU A 206 -0.24 -3.26 20.03
CA LEU A 206 -0.84 -3.85 18.83
C LEU A 206 -1.08 -5.36 19.03
N ASP A 207 -0.11 -6.09 19.55
CA ASP A 207 -0.27 -7.52 19.86
C ASP A 207 -1.39 -7.77 20.88
N THR A 208 -1.53 -6.90 21.89
CA THR A 208 -2.61 -7.00 22.87
C THR A 208 -3.97 -6.73 22.23
N PHE A 209 -4.10 -5.68 21.43
CA PHE A 209 -5.33 -5.33 20.71
C PHE A 209 -5.77 -6.47 19.77
N LEU A 210 -4.86 -6.96 18.93
CA LEU A 210 -5.14 -8.07 18.01
C LEU A 210 -5.55 -9.34 18.77
N SER A 211 -4.90 -9.65 19.90
CA SER A 211 -5.18 -10.87 20.68
C SER A 211 -6.59 -10.91 21.28
N GLN A 212 -7.23 -9.75 21.45
CA GLN A 212 -8.60 -9.65 21.96
C GLN A 212 -9.64 -9.87 20.85
N ILE A 213 -9.30 -9.52 19.59
CA ILE A 213 -10.19 -9.63 18.43
C ILE A 213 -10.10 -11.02 17.77
N LEU A 214 -8.90 -11.58 17.68
CA LEU A 214 -8.62 -12.86 16.99
C LEU A 214 -9.48 -14.06 17.44
N PRO A 215 -9.91 -14.20 18.71
CA PRO A 215 -10.84 -15.25 19.12
C PRO A 215 -12.20 -15.19 18.42
N CYS A 216 -12.63 -14.01 17.99
CA CYS A 216 -13.96 -13.76 17.42
C CYS A 216 -13.92 -13.53 15.91
N LEU A 217 -12.83 -12.94 15.39
CA LEU A 217 -12.76 -12.48 14.00
C LEU A 217 -11.35 -12.67 13.41
N PRO A 218 -11.21 -13.29 12.22
CA PRO A 218 -9.93 -13.38 11.54
C PRO A 218 -9.47 -12.02 11.02
N ILE A 219 -8.15 -11.79 11.04
CA ILE A 219 -7.53 -10.50 10.74
C ILE A 219 -6.51 -10.65 9.61
N THR A 220 -6.58 -9.81 8.59
CA THR A 220 -5.53 -9.64 7.59
C THR A 220 -4.79 -8.33 7.85
N LEU A 221 -3.47 -8.41 8.00
CA LEU A 221 -2.62 -7.28 8.35
C LEU A 221 -1.64 -6.96 7.22
N LEU A 222 -1.80 -5.78 6.61
CA LEU A 222 -0.88 -5.24 5.62
C LEU A 222 0.09 -4.26 6.29
N PRO A 223 1.39 -4.30 5.96
CA PRO A 223 2.34 -3.28 6.42
C PRO A 223 2.14 -1.95 5.67
N GLY A 224 2.38 -0.85 6.37
CA GLY A 224 2.46 0.51 5.82
C GLY A 224 3.88 1.10 5.83
N VAL A 225 3.97 2.43 5.71
CA VAL A 225 5.27 3.14 5.71
C VAL A 225 5.90 3.19 7.09
N SER A 226 5.07 3.36 8.12
CA SER A 226 5.50 3.57 9.51
C SER A 226 5.72 2.26 10.26
N ASP A 227 5.37 1.14 9.65
CA ASP A 227 5.50 -0.19 10.23
C ASP A 227 6.92 -0.75 10.05
N PRO A 228 7.35 -1.72 10.89
CA PRO A 228 8.69 -2.33 10.85
C PRO A 228 8.83 -3.32 9.68
N ALA A 229 8.59 -2.85 8.46
CA ALA A 229 8.78 -3.57 7.20
C ALA A 229 9.83 -2.84 6.32
N ASN A 230 10.18 -3.43 5.17
CA ASN A 230 10.99 -2.72 4.19
C ASN A 230 10.21 -1.54 3.58
N VAL A 231 10.92 -0.46 3.27
CA VAL A 231 10.33 0.76 2.69
C VAL A 231 9.98 0.58 1.21
N ALA A 232 10.76 -0.23 0.49
CA ALA A 232 10.54 -0.43 -0.94
C ALA A 232 9.36 -1.37 -1.21
N LEU A 233 8.53 -1.06 -2.21
CA LEU A 233 7.50 -1.97 -2.69
C LEU A 233 8.11 -3.14 -3.50
N PRO A 234 7.55 -4.35 -3.42
CA PRO A 234 6.56 -4.81 -2.45
C PRO A 234 7.15 -4.93 -1.03
N GLN A 235 6.41 -4.47 -0.03
CA GLN A 235 6.76 -4.62 1.38
C GLN A 235 6.45 -6.05 1.85
N GLN A 236 7.38 -6.63 2.60
CA GLN A 236 7.27 -7.96 3.19
C GLN A 236 6.34 -7.94 4.41
N PRO A 237 5.69 -9.08 4.72
CA PRO A 237 4.81 -9.17 5.87
C PRO A 237 5.53 -8.90 7.18
N LEU A 238 4.78 -8.41 8.18
CA LEU A 238 5.31 -8.20 9.52
C LEU A 238 5.73 -9.52 10.17
N HIS A 239 6.92 -9.52 10.76
CA HIS A 239 7.52 -10.74 11.30
C HIS A 239 6.76 -11.21 12.55
N PRO A 240 6.43 -12.52 12.68
CA PRO A 240 5.67 -13.06 13.81
C PRO A 240 6.29 -12.83 15.20
N ALA A 241 7.58 -12.51 15.27
CA ALA A 241 8.24 -12.16 16.54
C ALA A 241 7.72 -10.86 17.16
N LEU A 242 7.05 -9.99 16.38
CA LEU A 242 6.39 -8.79 16.88
C LEU A 242 5.11 -9.11 17.67
N PHE A 243 4.56 -10.32 17.50
CA PHE A 243 3.25 -10.70 18.00
C PHE A 243 3.30 -11.94 18.91
N PRO A 244 3.94 -11.88 20.08
CA PRO A 244 4.09 -13.04 20.95
C PRO A 244 2.75 -13.64 21.40
N LYS A 245 1.73 -12.83 21.70
CA LYS A 245 0.39 -13.30 22.05
C LYS A 245 -0.36 -13.80 20.83
N CYS A 246 -0.32 -13.04 19.71
CA CYS A 246 -1.10 -13.39 18.54
C CYS A 246 -0.53 -14.57 17.74
N ARG A 247 0.74 -14.93 17.96
CA ARG A 247 1.46 -16.00 17.25
C ARG A 247 0.73 -17.33 17.24
N GLN A 248 -0.05 -17.65 18.29
CA GLN A 248 -0.81 -18.90 18.35
C GLN A 248 -1.96 -18.97 17.33
N TRP A 249 -2.46 -17.81 16.88
CA TRP A 249 -3.46 -17.69 15.82
C TRP A 249 -2.84 -17.38 14.46
N ALA A 250 -1.52 -17.19 14.39
CA ALA A 250 -0.84 -16.95 13.12
C ALA A 250 -0.81 -18.24 12.29
N ASN A 251 -1.07 -18.12 11.00
CA ASN A 251 -1.04 -19.27 10.11
C ASN A 251 0.36 -19.87 10.00
N PRO A 252 0.47 -21.20 9.84
CA PRO A 252 1.74 -21.80 9.47
C PRO A 252 2.16 -21.29 8.08
N PRO A 253 3.48 -21.08 7.83
CA PRO A 253 3.98 -20.58 6.54
C PRO A 253 3.57 -21.42 5.32
N THR A 254 3.17 -22.68 5.56
CA THR A 254 2.83 -23.67 4.54
C THR A 254 1.36 -23.64 4.14
N GLU A 255 0.47 -23.06 4.94
CA GLU A 255 -0.98 -23.05 4.68
C GLU A 255 -1.51 -21.61 4.70
N MET A 256 -1.99 -21.14 3.54
CA MET A 256 -2.80 -19.93 3.47
C MET A 256 -4.21 -20.25 3.95
N THR A 257 -4.41 -20.31 5.27
CA THR A 257 -5.76 -20.43 5.83
C THR A 257 -6.39 -19.06 6.00
N THR A 258 -7.70 -18.99 6.07
CA THR A 258 -8.45 -17.74 6.21
C THR A 258 -9.11 -17.65 7.59
N HIS A 259 -8.48 -18.20 8.63
CA HIS A 259 -9.15 -18.38 9.93
C HIS A 259 -8.43 -17.72 11.12
N GLY A 260 -7.25 -17.15 10.92
CA GLY A 260 -6.44 -16.59 12.00
C GLY A 260 -5.90 -15.20 11.70
N LEU A 261 -4.67 -14.97 12.15
CA LEU A 261 -3.89 -13.77 11.84
C LEU A 261 -3.07 -14.00 10.56
N ASP A 262 -3.44 -13.27 9.51
CA ASP A 262 -2.81 -13.30 8.20
C ASP A 262 -1.95 -12.04 8.01
N SER A 263 -0.68 -12.10 8.39
CA SER A 263 0.30 -11.07 8.01
C SER A 263 0.64 -11.23 6.53
N VAL A 264 0.33 -10.22 5.72
CA VAL A 264 0.45 -10.28 4.25
C VAL A 264 1.41 -9.21 3.72
N THR A 265 1.74 -9.28 2.43
CA THR A 265 2.56 -8.28 1.75
C THR A 265 1.78 -7.00 1.47
N ASN A 266 2.48 -5.89 1.18
CA ASN A 266 1.88 -4.70 0.57
C ASN A 266 2.56 -4.43 -0.78
N PRO A 267 1.86 -4.45 -1.93
CA PRO A 267 0.43 -4.72 -2.12
C PRO A 267 0.01 -6.14 -1.75
N TRP A 268 -1.29 -6.34 -1.50
CA TRP A 268 -1.91 -7.63 -1.25
C TRP A 268 -3.02 -7.93 -2.27
N GLU A 269 -3.12 -9.18 -2.71
CA GLU A 269 -4.23 -9.74 -3.45
C GLU A 269 -4.69 -11.03 -2.75
N GLY A 270 -6.01 -11.21 -2.60
CA GLY A 270 -6.57 -12.45 -2.07
C GLY A 270 -8.07 -12.56 -2.30
N ASP A 271 -8.58 -13.79 -2.14
CA ASP A 271 -10.01 -14.08 -2.25
C ASP A 271 -10.64 -14.21 -0.85
N ILE A 272 -11.68 -13.41 -0.58
CA ILE A 272 -12.47 -13.45 0.66
C ILE A 272 -13.90 -13.83 0.30
N GLU A 273 -14.34 -15.02 0.71
CA GLU A 273 -15.69 -15.54 0.41
C GLU A 273 -16.07 -15.44 -1.08
N GLY A 274 -15.11 -15.79 -1.94
CA GLY A 274 -15.25 -15.76 -3.40
C GLY A 274 -15.15 -14.37 -4.04
N TRP A 275 -14.89 -13.31 -3.25
CA TRP A 275 -14.60 -11.97 -3.75
C TRP A 275 -13.10 -11.73 -3.82
N ARG A 276 -12.61 -11.33 -4.99
CA ARG A 276 -11.23 -10.90 -5.17
C ARG A 276 -11.04 -9.50 -4.61
N VAL A 277 -10.09 -9.35 -3.70
CA VAL A 277 -9.73 -8.09 -3.07
C VAL A 277 -8.28 -7.79 -3.36
N VAL A 278 -8.02 -6.54 -3.77
CA VAL A 278 -6.67 -5.98 -3.89
C VAL A 278 -6.60 -4.79 -2.96
N GLY A 279 -5.57 -4.75 -2.13
CA GLY A 279 -5.36 -3.70 -1.13
C GLY A 279 -3.92 -3.21 -1.10
N THR A 280 -3.73 -1.93 -0.79
CA THR A 280 -2.42 -1.33 -0.55
C THR A 280 -2.43 -0.52 0.74
N GLY A 281 -1.26 -0.24 1.28
CA GLY A 281 -1.08 0.65 2.43
C GLY A 281 -1.12 2.15 2.08
N GLY A 282 -1.82 2.55 1.01
CA GLY A 282 -2.04 3.96 0.63
C GLY A 282 -0.90 4.69 -0.10
N GLN A 283 0.35 4.27 0.10
CA GLN A 283 1.57 4.94 -0.40
C GLN A 283 1.57 5.24 -1.90
N ASN A 284 0.94 4.35 -2.69
CA ASN A 284 0.83 4.48 -4.14
C ASN A 284 -0.09 5.62 -4.57
N VAL A 285 -1.20 5.81 -3.86
CA VAL A 285 -2.14 6.91 -4.13
C VAL A 285 -1.55 8.23 -3.64
N ASP A 286 -0.97 8.24 -2.45
CA ASP A 286 -0.34 9.43 -1.87
C ASP A 286 0.80 9.96 -2.74
N ASP A 287 1.57 9.07 -3.37
CA ASP A 287 2.63 9.48 -4.29
C ASP A 287 2.09 9.97 -5.64
N LEU A 288 1.03 9.35 -6.16
CA LEU A 288 0.38 9.79 -7.40
C LEU A 288 -0.15 11.23 -7.27
N LEU A 289 -0.79 11.54 -6.13
CA LEU A 289 -1.39 12.85 -5.88
C LEU A 289 -0.36 13.99 -5.87
N LYS A 290 0.93 13.70 -5.69
CA LYS A 290 1.98 14.72 -5.81
C LYS A 290 2.21 15.15 -7.26
N TYR A 291 1.85 14.33 -8.24
CA TYR A 291 2.07 14.60 -9.67
C TYR A 291 0.85 15.17 -10.38
N VAL A 292 -0.29 15.27 -9.70
CA VAL A 292 -1.56 15.65 -10.31
C VAL A 292 -2.24 16.69 -9.43
N ASP A 293 -2.58 17.83 -10.03
CA ASP A 293 -3.39 18.87 -9.38
C ASP A 293 -4.88 18.57 -9.59
N ASP A 294 -5.72 19.00 -8.65
CA ASP A 294 -7.18 18.93 -8.71
C ASP A 294 -7.81 17.53 -8.90
N VAL A 295 -7.07 16.46 -8.56
CA VAL A 295 -7.58 15.08 -8.60
C VAL A 295 -7.82 14.53 -7.19
N THR A 296 -9.00 13.96 -6.98
CA THR A 296 -9.34 13.32 -5.71
C THR A 296 -8.67 11.95 -5.58
N PRO A 297 -8.42 11.44 -4.35
CA PRO A 297 -7.84 10.11 -4.16
C PRO A 297 -8.65 8.99 -4.83
N LEU A 298 -9.98 9.13 -4.92
CA LEU A 298 -10.85 8.15 -5.56
C LEU A 298 -10.66 8.12 -7.08
N GLU A 299 -10.54 9.28 -7.71
CA GLU A 299 -10.25 9.41 -9.15
C GLU A 299 -8.85 8.88 -9.46
N ALA A 300 -7.86 9.17 -8.62
CA ALA A 300 -6.53 8.59 -8.69
C ALA A 300 -6.58 7.05 -8.68
N MET A 301 -7.34 6.46 -7.75
CA MET A 301 -7.54 5.00 -7.69
C MET A 301 -8.23 4.45 -8.95
N GLU A 302 -9.21 5.15 -9.50
CA GLU A 302 -9.86 4.76 -10.76
C GLU A 302 -8.86 4.78 -11.93
N GLN A 303 -8.06 5.83 -12.04
CA GLN A 303 -7.03 5.96 -13.08
C GLN A 303 -6.02 4.82 -13.00
N MET A 304 -5.55 4.48 -11.80
CA MET A 304 -4.62 3.37 -11.56
C MET A 304 -5.20 2.01 -11.99
N LEU A 305 -6.49 1.78 -11.75
CA LEU A 305 -7.19 0.58 -12.24
C LEU A 305 -7.26 0.54 -13.77
N ARG A 306 -7.54 1.67 -14.42
CA ARG A 306 -7.59 1.78 -15.90
C ARG A 306 -6.21 1.64 -16.53
N TRP A 307 -5.15 2.09 -15.87
CA TRP A 307 -3.77 1.86 -16.31
C TRP A 307 -3.29 0.42 -16.07
N ARG A 308 -4.05 -0.38 -15.32
CA ARG A 308 -3.66 -1.72 -14.85
C ARG A 308 -2.32 -1.72 -14.11
N CYS A 309 -2.02 -0.64 -13.38
CA CYS A 309 -0.78 -0.47 -12.63
C CYS A 309 -1.06 0.04 -11.22
N ILE A 310 -0.68 -0.74 -10.21
CA ILE A 310 -0.91 -0.41 -8.79
C ILE A 310 0.01 0.72 -8.31
N ALA A 311 1.17 0.93 -8.92
CA ALA A 311 2.11 1.98 -8.53
C ALA A 311 2.85 2.47 -9.79
N PRO A 312 2.23 3.35 -10.60
CA PRO A 312 2.83 3.83 -11.84
C PRO A 312 4.11 4.64 -11.59
N THR A 313 4.17 5.40 -10.50
CA THR A 313 5.33 6.22 -10.12
C THR A 313 6.53 5.44 -9.57
N ALA A 314 6.45 4.10 -9.51
CA ALA A 314 7.56 3.25 -9.11
C ALA A 314 8.32 2.75 -10.35
N PRO A 315 9.67 2.88 -10.43
CA PRO A 315 10.60 3.15 -9.32
C PRO A 315 10.99 4.62 -9.12
N ASP A 316 10.41 5.55 -9.88
CA ASP A 316 10.90 6.93 -10.01
C ASP A 316 10.83 7.72 -8.69
N THR A 317 9.69 7.71 -8.00
CA THR A 317 9.51 8.34 -6.68
C THR A 317 9.18 7.37 -5.57
N LEU A 318 8.48 6.28 -5.89
CA LEU A 318 8.30 5.19 -4.95
C LEU A 318 9.44 4.19 -5.10
N CYS A 319 10.18 4.00 -4.02
CA CYS A 319 11.21 2.97 -3.93
C CYS A 319 10.61 1.61 -4.26
N LYS A 320 11.14 0.94 -5.29
CA LYS A 320 10.80 -0.43 -5.62
C LYS A 320 12.04 -1.29 -5.48
N SER A 321 11.88 -2.44 -4.81
CA SER A 321 12.95 -3.42 -4.78
C SER A 321 13.04 -4.09 -6.16
N SER A 322 14.26 -4.26 -6.68
CA SER A 322 14.52 -5.06 -7.89
C SER A 322 14.38 -6.55 -7.59
N CYS A 323 13.26 -6.96 -7.00
CA CYS A 323 12.95 -8.35 -6.75
C CYS A 323 12.06 -8.82 -7.91
N LYS A 324 12.59 -9.73 -8.75
CA LYS A 324 11.77 -10.46 -9.72
C LYS A 324 10.70 -11.20 -8.92
N LEU A 325 9.47 -10.68 -8.89
CA LEU A 325 8.31 -11.48 -8.49
C LEU A 325 8.26 -12.67 -9.45
N SER A 326 8.73 -13.82 -8.99
CA SER A 326 8.40 -15.09 -9.62
C SER A 326 6.93 -15.30 -9.32
N VAL A 327 6.08 -14.79 -10.21
CA VAL A 327 4.69 -15.24 -10.31
C VAL A 327 4.80 -16.71 -10.71
N ARG A 328 4.82 -17.60 -9.71
CA ARG A 328 4.51 -19.01 -9.96
C ARG A 328 3.02 -19.04 -10.27
N SER A 329 2.71 -18.93 -11.55
CA SER A 329 1.44 -19.44 -12.06
C SER A 329 1.33 -20.91 -11.66
N HIS A 330 0.28 -21.23 -10.92
CA HIS A 330 -0.22 -22.59 -10.77
C HIS A 330 -1.48 -22.70 -11.60
#